data_AF-A0A8J2K2B5-F1
#
_entry.id   AF-A0A8J2K2B5-F1
#
_cell.length_a   1.000
_cell.length_b   1.000
_cell.length_c   1.000
_cell.angle_alpha   90.00
_cell.angle_beta   90.00
_cell.angle_gamma   90.00
#
_symmetry.space_group_name_H-M   'P 1'
#
loop_
_entity.id
_entity.type
_entity.pdbx_description
1 polymer ?
#
loop_
_entity_poly.entity_id
_entity_poly.type
_entity_poly.pdbx_seq_one_letter_code
_entity_poly.pdbx_strand_id
1 'polypeptide(L)'
;MNPTAGSFTINLRIQRHFAVFSLGFPGQDSLKTIYKTNLQQHLVLHLPLQNPLHKMSSGIVNAALALHTKVVQSFLPTATKFHYFFNLRDLQHFPGSLI
;
A
#
# COMPACT_ATOMS: atom_id res chain seq x y z
N MET A 1 11.26 -0.43 11.64
CA MET A 1 11.69 0.89 12.16
C MET A 1 11.29 1.94 11.15
N ASN A 2 10.80 3.10 11.59
CA ASN A 2 10.47 4.22 10.70
C ASN A 2 11.68 5.17 10.65
N PRO A 3 12.47 5.19 9.56
CA PRO A 3 13.70 5.98 9.49
C PRO A 3 13.43 7.50 9.53
N THR A 4 12.24 7.93 9.13
CA THR A 4 11.90 9.34 8.91
C THR A 4 11.43 10.06 10.18
N ALA A 5 11.03 9.31 11.22
CA ALA A 5 10.42 9.88 12.43
C ALA A 5 11.42 10.23 13.54
N GLY A 6 12.74 10.21 13.26
CA GLY A 6 13.78 10.65 14.22
C GLY A 6 13.90 9.83 15.52
N SER A 7 13.09 8.79 15.71
CA SER A 7 12.90 8.12 17.01
C SER A 7 13.52 6.72 17.11
N PHE A 8 14.33 6.25 16.15
CA PHE A 8 14.85 4.88 16.18
C PHE A 8 16.35 4.81 15.85
N THR A 9 17.20 5.25 16.78
CA THR A 9 18.63 4.93 16.76
C THR A 9 18.85 3.63 17.54
N ILE A 10 19.35 2.59 16.85
CA ILE A 10 19.69 1.32 17.50
C ILE A 10 21.08 1.46 18.14
N ASN A 11 21.25 0.97 19.37
CA ASN A 11 22.57 0.86 19.96
C ASN A 11 23.44 -0.13 19.14
N LEU A 12 24.62 0.33 18.70
CA LEU A 12 25.56 -0.46 17.90
C LEU A 12 25.94 -1.80 18.55
N ARG A 13 25.91 -1.91 19.89
CA ARG A 13 26.20 -3.17 20.60
C ARG A 13 25.15 -4.24 20.32
N ILE A 14 23.87 -3.86 20.31
CA ILE A 14 22.75 -4.79 20.04
C ILE A 14 22.64 -5.06 18.53
N GLN A 15 22.90 -4.05 17.69
CA GLN A 15 22.83 -4.19 16.23
C GLN A 15 23.79 -5.26 15.70
N ARG A 16 24.94 -5.49 16.34
CA ARG A 16 25.91 -6.53 15.94
C ARG A 16 25.37 -7.96 15.99
N HIS A 17 24.26 -8.21 16.69
CA HIS A 17 23.66 -9.54 16.82
C HIS A 17 22.59 -9.82 15.74
N PHE A 18 22.26 -8.83 14.90
CA PHE A 18 21.23 -8.94 13.88
C PHE A 18 21.71 -8.43 12.52
N ALA A 19 21.28 -9.07 11.44
CA ALA A 19 21.41 -8.51 10.10
C ALA A 19 20.31 -7.46 9.87
N VAL A 20 20.69 -6.29 9.36
CA VAL A 20 19.76 -5.21 9.03
C VAL A 20 19.65 -5.07 7.52
N PHE A 21 18.43 -5.19 7.00
CA PHE A 21 18.13 -4.95 5.59
C PHE A 21 17.28 -3.70 5.45
N SER A 22 17.71 -2.79 4.57
CA SER A 22 16.91 -1.64 4.17
C SER A 22 15.98 -2.05 3.05
N LEU A 23 14.67 -1.95 3.27
CA LEU A 23 13.66 -2.20 2.26
C LEU A 23 13.14 -0.86 1.76
N GLY A 24 13.39 -0.58 0.48
CA GLY A 24 12.82 0.57 -0.20
C GLY A 24 11.35 0.39 -0.53
N PHE A 25 10.70 1.47 -0.94
CA PHE A 25 9.37 1.37 -1.50
C PHE A 25 9.41 0.58 -2.82
N PRO A 26 8.47 -0.37 -3.03
CA PRO A 26 8.37 -1.10 -4.29
C PRO A 26 8.03 -0.15 -5.44
N GLY A 27 8.52 -0.47 -6.63
CA GLY A 27 8.20 0.29 -7.85
C GLY A 27 6.71 0.28 -8.17
N GLN A 28 6.26 1.26 -8.96
CA GLN A 28 4.84 1.42 -9.30
C GLN A 28 4.26 0.20 -10.02
N ASP A 29 5.04 -0.47 -10.87
CA ASP A 29 4.60 -1.67 -11.59
C ASP A 29 4.50 -2.90 -10.68
N SER A 30 5.38 -3.01 -9.68
CA SER A 30 5.28 -4.02 -8.63
C SER A 30 4.01 -3.80 -7.81
N LEU A 31 3.69 -2.55 -7.45
CA LEU A 31 2.46 -2.22 -6.74
C LEU A 31 1.21 -2.59 -7.54
N LYS A 32 1.16 -2.24 -8.83
CA LYS A 32 0.05 -2.64 -9.72
C LYS A 32 -0.12 -4.15 -9.74
N THR A 33 0.97 -4.90 -9.86
CA THR A 33 0.93 -6.36 -9.88
C THR A 33 0.38 -6.92 -8.56
N ILE A 34 0.91 -6.48 -7.42
CA ILE A 34 0.50 -6.95 -6.08
C ILE A 34 -1.00 -6.69 -5.86
N TYR A 35 -1.47 -5.46 -6.07
CA TYR A 35 -2.88 -5.12 -5.84
C TYR A 35 -3.82 -5.79 -6.84
N LYS A 36 -3.39 -5.94 -8.10
CA LYS A 36 -4.15 -6.71 -9.10
C LYS A 36 -4.29 -8.17 -8.70
N THR A 37 -3.21 -8.82 -8.29
CA THR A 37 -3.27 -10.22 -7.86
C THR A 37 -4.19 -10.40 -6.66
N ASN A 38 -4.12 -9.49 -5.68
CA ASN A 38 -4.96 -9.56 -4.49
C ASN A 38 -6.44 -9.36 -4.82
N LEU A 39 -6.77 -8.36 -5.64
CA LEU A 39 -8.15 -8.08 -6.07
C LEU A 39 -8.70 -9.21 -6.96
N GLN A 40 -7.91 -9.75 -7.87
CA GLN A 40 -8.34 -10.88 -8.70
C GLN A 40 -8.64 -12.14 -7.88
N GLN A 41 -7.78 -12.46 -6.91
CA GLN A 41 -8.02 -13.57 -5.98
C GLN A 41 -9.32 -13.36 -5.20
N HIS A 42 -9.53 -12.15 -4.68
CA HIS A 42 -10.75 -11.81 -3.96
C HIS A 42 -12.00 -11.96 -4.83
N LEU A 43 -11.99 -11.43 -6.06
CA LEU A 43 -13.12 -11.58 -6.98
C LEU A 43 -13.42 -13.05 -7.32
N VAL A 44 -12.39 -13.90 -7.49
CA VAL A 44 -12.60 -15.34 -7.80
C VAL A 44 -13.22 -16.08 -6.62
N LEU A 45 -12.90 -15.69 -5.39
CA LEU A 45 -13.45 -16.32 -4.19
C LEU A 45 -14.92 -15.96 -3.95
N HIS A 46 -15.34 -14.76 -4.34
CA HIS A 46 -16.66 -14.22 -3.98
C HIS A 46 -17.63 -14.05 -5.15
N LEU A 47 -17.15 -14.10 -6.40
CA LEU A 47 -17.99 -13.91 -7.58
C LEU A 47 -17.79 -15.02 -8.62
N PRO A 48 -18.83 -15.30 -9.44
CA PRO A 48 -18.70 -16.23 -10.56
C PRO A 48 -17.69 -15.76 -11.60
N LEU A 49 -16.92 -16.69 -12.17
CA LEU A 49 -15.83 -16.41 -13.14
C LEU A 49 -16.26 -15.59 -14.38
N GLN A 50 -17.53 -15.65 -14.77
CA GLN A 50 -18.07 -14.92 -15.92
C GLN A 50 -18.43 -13.46 -15.60
N ASN A 51 -18.21 -13.01 -14.36
CA ASN A 51 -18.57 -11.66 -13.95
C ASN A 51 -17.70 -10.62 -14.70
N PRO A 52 -18.30 -9.57 -15.31
CA PRO A 52 -17.56 -8.51 -16.00
C PRO A 52 -16.51 -7.81 -15.11
N LEU A 53 -16.70 -7.83 -13.79
CA LEU A 53 -15.77 -7.23 -12.82
C LEU A 53 -14.35 -7.84 -12.90
N HIS A 54 -14.21 -9.12 -13.30
CA HIS A 54 -12.89 -9.72 -13.52
C HIS A 54 -12.08 -8.98 -14.59
N LYS A 55 -12.74 -8.52 -15.66
CA LYS A 55 -12.11 -7.76 -16.75
C LYS A 55 -11.78 -6.32 -16.33
N MET A 56 -12.55 -5.76 -15.40
CA MET A 56 -12.37 -4.40 -14.89
C MET A 56 -11.31 -4.29 -13.79
N SER A 57 -10.85 -5.43 -13.24
CA SER A 57 -9.86 -5.49 -12.15
C SER A 57 -8.62 -4.60 -12.35
N SER A 58 -8.06 -4.57 -13.57
CA SER A 58 -6.90 -3.74 -13.90
C SER A 58 -7.21 -2.24 -13.84
N GLY A 59 -8.37 -1.84 -14.35
CA GLY A 59 -8.83 -0.44 -14.33
C GLY A 59 -9.06 0.06 -12.91
N ILE A 60 -9.70 -0.77 -12.07
CA ILE A 60 -9.96 -0.45 -10.67
C ILE A 60 -8.64 -0.23 -9.91
N VAL A 61 -7.67 -1.13 -10.07
CA VAL A 61 -6.36 -1.02 -9.40
C VAL A 61 -5.60 0.23 -9.85
N ASN A 62 -5.60 0.52 -11.16
CA ASN A 62 -4.95 1.71 -11.69
C ASN A 62 -5.59 3.00 -11.16
N ALA A 63 -6.93 3.05 -11.12
CA ALA A 63 -7.66 4.19 -10.58
C ALA A 63 -7.40 4.38 -9.08
N ALA A 64 -7.41 3.30 -8.29
CA ALA A 64 -7.13 3.34 -6.86
C ALA A 64 -5.71 3.83 -6.55
N LEU A 65 -4.70 3.35 -7.29
CA LEU A 65 -3.31 3.80 -7.15
C LEU A 65 -3.13 5.27 -7.57
N ALA A 66 -3.78 5.69 -8.65
CA ALA A 66 -3.75 7.09 -9.10
C ALA A 66 -4.41 8.02 -8.07
N LEU A 67 -5.56 7.62 -7.51
CA LEU A 67 -6.25 8.36 -6.47
C LEU A 67 -5.41 8.46 -5.20
N HIS A 68 -4.82 7.34 -4.75
CA HIS A 68 -3.93 7.33 -3.59
C HIS A 68 -2.75 8.28 -3.77
N THR A 69 -2.10 8.22 -4.93
CA THR A 69 -0.98 9.11 -5.27
C THR A 69 -1.41 10.58 -5.20
N LYS A 70 -2.58 10.90 -5.75
CA LYS A 70 -3.13 12.27 -5.73
C LYS A 70 -3.47 12.74 -4.31
N VAL A 71 -4.02 11.86 -3.47
CA VAL A 71 -4.34 12.17 -2.06
C VAL A 71 -3.06 12.43 -1.27
N VAL A 72 -2.05 11.58 -1.39
CA VAL A 72 -0.75 11.76 -0.72
C VAL A 72 -0.10 13.09 -1.11
N GLN A 73 -0.19 13.48 -2.38
CA GLN A 73 0.36 14.75 -2.88
C GLN A 73 -0.45 15.97 -2.43
N SER A 74 -1.77 15.85 -2.32
CA SER A 74 -2.66 16.98 -1.98
C SER A 74 -2.77 17.20 -0.47
N PHE A 75 -2.69 16.13 0.32
CA PHE A 75 -2.85 16.14 1.76
C PHE A 75 -1.53 15.82 2.44
N LEU A 76 -0.61 16.79 2.42
CA LEU A 76 0.67 16.68 3.09
C LEU A 76 0.51 16.83 4.61
N PRO A 77 1.21 16.02 5.43
CA PRO A 77 1.21 16.20 6.87
C PRO A 77 1.89 17.52 7.23
N THR A 78 1.17 18.39 7.92
CA THR A 78 1.70 19.63 8.50
C THR A 78 1.62 19.56 10.03
N ALA A 79 2.30 20.45 10.74
CA ALA A 79 2.27 20.50 12.21
C ALA A 79 0.84 20.59 12.78
N THR A 80 -0.08 21.24 12.05
CA THR A 80 -1.49 21.36 12.43
C THR A 80 -2.36 20.21 11.89
N LYS A 81 -1.93 19.54 10.82
CA LYS A 81 -2.64 18.42 10.17
C LYS A 81 -1.78 17.16 10.16
N PHE A 82 -1.28 16.77 11.33
CA PHE A 82 -0.39 15.62 11.51
C PHE A 82 -1.08 14.27 11.22
N HIS A 83 -2.42 14.26 11.17
CA HIS A 83 -3.21 13.07 10.84
C HIS A 83 -3.27 12.76 9.33
N TYR A 84 -2.73 13.63 8.47
CA TYR A 84 -2.63 13.35 7.02
C TYR A 84 -1.45 12.43 6.72
N PHE A 85 -1.56 11.19 7.19
CA PHE A 85 -0.61 10.12 6.91
C PHE A 85 -1.31 9.02 6.14
N PHE A 86 -1.26 9.11 4.81
CA PHE A 86 -1.84 8.12 3.90
C PHE A 86 -0.77 7.11 3.49
N ASN A 87 -0.99 5.84 3.81
CA ASN A 87 -0.05 4.76 3.50
C ASN A 87 -0.69 3.77 2.52
N LEU A 88 0.12 2.99 1.82
CA LEU A 88 -0.35 1.91 0.96
C LEU A 88 -1.13 0.84 1.76
N ARG A 89 -0.94 0.73 3.08
CA ARG A 89 -1.77 -0.12 3.94
C ARG A 89 -3.26 0.22 3.84
N ASP A 90 -3.60 1.47 3.56
CA ASP A 90 -5.00 1.90 3.44
C ASP A 90 -5.67 1.26 2.21
N LEU A 91 -4.89 0.98 1.15
CA LEU A 91 -5.34 0.26 -0.05
C LEU A 91 -5.50 -1.25 0.19
N GLN A 92 -4.91 -1.82 1.24
CA GLN A 92 -5.03 -3.26 1.54
C GLN A 92 -6.42 -3.64 2.05
N HIS A 93 -7.17 -2.69 2.61
CA HIS A 93 -8.54 -2.92 3.10
C HIS A 93 -9.60 -2.78 1.99
N PHE A 94 -9.24 -2.18 0.86
CA PHE A 94 -10.15 -1.93 -0.26
C PHE A 94 -10.90 -3.18 -0.78
N PRO A 95 -10.27 -4.37 -0.93
CA PRO A 95 -10.99 -5.57 -1.34
C PRO A 95 -12.01 -6.02 -0.29
N GLY A 96 -11.65 -5.96 1.00
CA GLY A 96 -12.53 -6.37 2.10
C GLY A 96 -13.77 -5.50 2.28
N SER A 97 -13.75 -4.26 1.78
CA SER A 97 -14.91 -3.35 1.81
C SER A 97 -15.87 -3.50 0.62
N LEU A 98 -15.55 -4.34 -0.36
CA LEU A 98 -16.35 -4.53 -1.58
C LEU A 98 -17.42 -5.63 -1.45
N ILE A 99 -17.64 -6.15 -0.24
CA ILE A 99 -18.62 -7.20 0.09
C ILE A 99 -19.49 -6.75 1.25
#